data_AF-A0A561WWB2-F1
#
_entry.id   AF-A0A561WWB2-F1
#
_cell.length_a   1.000
_cell.length_b   1.000
_cell.length_c   1.000
_cell.angle_alpha   90.00
_cell.angle_beta   90.00
_cell.angle_gamma   90.00
#
_symmetry.space_group_name_H-M   'P 1'
#
loop_
_entity.id
_entity.type
_entity.pdbx_description
1 polymer ?
#
loop_
_entity_poly.entity_id
_entity_poly.type
_entity_poly.pdbx_seq_one_letter_code
_entity_poly.pdbx_strand_id
1 'polypeptide(L)'
;MSTSPRLQRRLSIDDKRWAQRANNLQFQELEHVRATAQQWRVGLGALTTLLSVSSVIAAPNLADQLTSGWRLLVGALAFAGLLVLLYGTSEAMRGAFGLPDSATAMTGERLRAWESAQARAGVRALRKARAGCLCGILLLIVAAVAGFAAASAAGGQLVEVQSSSATYCGRLRDGTAETVTVVARNGSVHTVALADLIAIKPASAC
;
A
#
# COMPACT_ATOMS: atom_id res chain seq x y z
N MET A 1 33.02 49.11 33.50
CA MET A 1 32.98 48.05 32.47
C MET A 1 32.49 48.67 31.16
N SER A 2 33.41 48.99 30.25
CA SER A 2 33.09 49.63 28.96
C SER A 2 32.91 48.54 27.91
N THR A 3 31.66 48.30 27.50
CA THR A 3 31.32 47.39 26.41
C THR A 3 31.80 48.01 25.10
N SER A 4 32.77 47.36 24.45
CA SER A 4 33.39 47.83 23.20
C SER A 4 32.34 48.05 22.10
N PRO A 5 32.28 49.23 21.45
CA PRO A 5 31.26 49.57 20.43
C PRO A 5 31.35 48.72 19.14
N ARG A 6 32.39 47.90 18.98
CA ARG A 6 32.52 46.95 17.85
C ARG A 6 31.66 45.69 18.03
N LEU A 7 31.23 45.35 19.25
CA LEU A 7 30.35 44.21 19.53
C LEU A 7 28.87 44.52 19.20
N GLN A 8 28.41 45.75 19.39
CA GLN A 8 27.04 46.17 19.04
C GLN A 8 26.76 46.21 17.53
N ARG A 9 27.78 46.43 16.69
CA ARG A 9 27.62 46.48 15.21
C ARG A 9 27.51 45.08 14.58
N ARG A 10 27.74 44.01 15.36
CA ARG A 10 27.51 42.61 14.97
C ARG A 10 26.31 41.98 15.68
N LEU A 11 25.27 42.75 15.99
CA LEU A 11 23.92 42.20 15.77
C LEU A 11 23.85 41.89 14.27
N SER A 12 24.20 40.65 13.96
CA SER A 12 24.68 40.20 12.67
C SER A 12 23.57 40.39 11.64
N ILE A 13 23.93 40.63 10.38
CA ILE A 13 22.97 40.61 9.26
C ILE A 13 22.15 39.30 9.30
N ASP A 14 22.75 38.21 9.79
CA ASP A 14 22.07 36.93 10.01
C ASP A 14 20.96 37.02 11.05
N ASP A 15 21.15 37.72 12.18
CA ASP A 15 20.12 37.86 13.22
C ASP A 15 18.90 38.61 12.69
N LYS A 16 19.13 39.65 11.87
CA LYS A 16 18.06 40.38 11.18
C LYS A 16 17.32 39.50 10.18
N ARG A 17 18.03 38.66 9.42
CA ARG A 17 17.42 37.70 8.49
C ARG A 17 16.58 36.65 9.21
N TRP A 18 17.07 36.13 10.35
CA TRP A 18 16.31 35.18 11.17
C TRP A 18 15.08 35.82 11.81
N ALA A 19 15.18 37.05 12.33
CA ALA A 19 14.03 37.80 12.84
C ALA A 19 12.99 38.09 11.73
N GLN A 20 13.44 38.45 10.53
CA GLN A 20 12.55 38.67 9.39
C GLN A 20 11.87 37.37 8.95
N ARG A 21 12.58 36.24 8.97
CA ARG A 21 12.01 34.91 8.68
C ARG A 21 10.97 34.50 9.74
N ALA A 22 11.21 34.80 11.02
CA ALA A 22 10.23 34.56 12.09
C ALA A 22 8.93 35.35 11.90
N ASN A 23 9.01 36.63 11.50
CA ASN A 23 7.82 37.43 11.18
C ASN A 23 7.07 36.89 9.95
N ASN A 24 7.78 36.45 8.90
CA ASN A 24 7.13 35.89 7.72
C ASN A 24 6.38 34.57 8.01
N LEU A 25 6.82 33.78 8.99
CA LEU A 25 6.15 32.53 9.37
C LEU A 25 4.74 32.77 9.92
N GLN A 26 4.52 33.86 10.67
CA GLN A 26 3.18 34.18 11.22
C GLN A 26 2.13 34.41 10.12
N PHE A 27 2.53 34.97 8.98
CA PHE A 27 1.61 35.19 7.86
C PHE A 27 1.39 33.93 7.01
N GLN A 28 2.26 32.92 7.11
CA GLN A 28 2.19 31.70 6.32
C GLN A 28 1.44 30.55 7.02
N GLU A 29 1.10 30.66 8.30
CA GLU A 29 0.44 29.58 9.04
C GLU A 29 -0.85 29.09 8.37
N LEU A 30 -1.65 30.02 7.84
CA LEU A 30 -2.94 29.69 7.21
C LEU A 30 -2.75 28.97 5.85
N GLU A 31 -1.72 29.32 5.09
CA GLU A 31 -1.33 28.58 3.87
C GLU A 31 -0.76 27.21 4.23
N HIS A 32 0.02 27.11 5.30
CA HIS A 32 0.59 25.86 5.76
C HIS A 32 -0.47 24.86 6.20
N VAL A 33 -1.49 25.32 6.93
CA VAL A 33 -2.66 24.50 7.32
C VAL A 33 -3.44 24.03 6.09
N ARG A 34 -3.65 24.89 5.09
CA ARG A 34 -4.33 24.50 3.84
C ARG A 34 -3.54 23.47 3.05
N ALA A 35 -2.22 23.67 2.91
CA ALA A 35 -1.35 22.70 2.26
C ALA A 35 -1.35 21.35 2.99
N THR A 36 -1.36 21.37 4.33
CA THR A 36 -1.47 20.18 5.17
C THR A 36 -2.78 19.44 4.90
N ALA A 37 -3.91 20.14 4.92
CA ALA A 37 -5.21 19.54 4.64
C ALA A 37 -5.28 18.93 3.22
N GLN A 38 -4.68 19.59 2.23
CA GLN A 38 -4.60 19.06 0.86
C GLN A 38 -3.77 17.77 0.79
N GLN A 39 -2.61 17.73 1.45
CA GLN A 39 -1.77 16.54 1.50
C GLN A 39 -2.48 15.36 2.19
N TRP A 40 -3.22 15.60 3.27
CA TRP A 40 -4.04 14.59 3.92
C TRP A 40 -5.12 14.03 2.99
N ARG A 41 -5.81 14.89 2.24
CA ARG A 41 -6.82 14.44 1.26
C ARG A 41 -6.20 13.56 0.16
N VAL A 42 -5.03 13.96 -0.36
CA VAL A 42 -4.30 13.16 -1.36
C VAL A 42 -3.85 11.83 -0.76
N GLY A 43 -3.33 11.82 0.47
CA GLY A 43 -2.93 10.60 1.17
C GLY A 43 -4.10 9.63 1.41
N LEU A 44 -5.25 10.14 1.86
CA LEU A 44 -6.47 9.34 2.03
C LEU A 44 -6.97 8.78 0.70
N GLY A 45 -6.95 9.57 -0.39
CA GLY A 45 -7.32 9.10 -1.72
C GLY A 45 -6.40 7.98 -2.23
N ALA A 46 -5.10 8.05 -1.95
CA ALA A 46 -4.17 6.98 -2.28
C ALA A 46 -4.44 5.70 -1.47
N LEU A 47 -4.73 5.84 -0.17
CA LEU A 47 -5.06 4.71 0.72
C LEU A 47 -6.36 4.01 0.32
N THR A 48 -7.41 4.77 -0.01
CA THR A 48 -8.67 4.19 -0.49
C THR A 48 -8.49 3.48 -1.82
N THR A 49 -7.68 4.04 -2.74
CA THR A 49 -7.33 3.39 -4.01
C THR A 49 -6.62 2.07 -3.77
N LEU A 50 -5.62 2.04 -2.87
CA LEU A 50 -4.91 0.82 -2.47
C LEU A 50 -5.85 -0.23 -1.88
N LEU A 51 -6.75 0.18 -1.00
CA LEU A 51 -7.77 -0.69 -0.42
C LEU A 51 -8.68 -1.27 -1.50
N SER A 52 -9.21 -0.43 -2.39
CA SER A 52 -10.06 -0.89 -3.51
C SER A 52 -9.34 -1.89 -4.40
N VAL A 53 -8.08 -1.63 -4.77
CA VAL A 53 -7.27 -2.58 -5.57
C VAL A 53 -7.06 -3.89 -4.80
N SER A 54 -6.74 -3.82 -3.51
CA SER A 54 -6.55 -5.03 -2.69
C SER A 54 -7.83 -5.87 -2.57
N SER A 55 -8.99 -5.22 -2.45
CA SER A 55 -10.30 -5.88 -2.42
C SER A 55 -10.66 -6.54 -3.76
N VAL A 56 -10.29 -5.92 -4.88
CA VAL A 56 -10.48 -6.51 -6.22
C VAL A 56 -9.59 -7.74 -6.41
N ILE A 57 -8.35 -7.71 -5.91
CA ILE A 57 -7.46 -8.89 -5.92
C ILE A 57 -8.03 -10.01 -5.04
N ALA A 58 -8.67 -9.65 -3.91
CA ALA A 58 -9.42 -10.57 -3.06
C ALA A 58 -10.84 -10.85 -3.59
N ALA A 59 -11.03 -10.92 -4.91
CA ALA A 59 -12.33 -11.24 -5.49
C ALA A 59 -12.88 -12.55 -4.89
N PRO A 60 -14.19 -12.63 -4.59
CA PRO A 60 -14.82 -13.83 -4.02
C PRO A 60 -14.50 -15.09 -4.83
N ASN A 61 -14.38 -14.96 -6.15
CA ASN A 61 -13.98 -16.05 -7.05
C ASN A 61 -12.58 -16.60 -6.78
N LEU A 62 -11.61 -15.78 -6.36
CA LEU A 62 -10.30 -16.27 -5.92
C LEU A 62 -10.44 -16.91 -4.54
N ALA A 63 -11.09 -16.22 -3.61
CA ALA A 63 -11.22 -16.69 -2.24
C ALA A 63 -11.85 -18.09 -2.19
N ASP A 64 -12.90 -18.36 -2.97
CA ASP A 64 -13.59 -19.65 -3.01
C ASP A 64 -12.75 -20.79 -3.60
N GLN A 65 -11.69 -20.47 -4.33
CA GLN A 65 -10.73 -21.46 -4.82
C GLN A 65 -9.65 -21.78 -3.79
N LEU A 66 -9.40 -20.93 -2.80
CA LEU A 66 -8.38 -21.18 -1.79
C LEU A 66 -8.92 -22.04 -0.65
N THR A 67 -8.11 -23.00 -0.17
CA THR A 67 -8.41 -23.71 1.08
C THR A 67 -8.38 -22.74 2.27
N SER A 68 -9.14 -23.04 3.32
CA SER A 68 -9.33 -22.15 4.48
C SER A 68 -8.01 -21.59 5.06
N GLY A 69 -6.95 -22.40 5.13
CA GLY A 69 -5.65 -21.97 5.63
C GLY A 69 -4.96 -20.92 4.75
N TRP A 70 -4.99 -21.09 3.42
CA TRP A 70 -4.41 -20.12 2.48
C TRP A 70 -5.19 -18.80 2.45
N ARG A 71 -6.53 -18.85 2.58
CA ARG A 71 -7.36 -17.63 2.70
C ARG A 71 -6.92 -16.79 3.90
N LEU A 72 -6.75 -17.42 5.06
CA LEU A 72 -6.30 -16.73 6.28
C LEU A 72 -4.89 -16.15 6.13
N LEU A 73 -3.95 -16.92 5.56
CA LEU A 73 -2.56 -16.48 5.42
C LEU A 73 -2.42 -15.29 4.46
N VAL A 74 -3.07 -15.35 3.29
CA VAL A 74 -3.05 -14.26 2.31
C VAL A 74 -3.73 -13.01 2.88
N GLY A 75 -4.88 -13.18 3.55
CA GLY A 75 -5.58 -12.08 4.22
C GLY A 75 -4.72 -11.43 5.32
N ALA A 76 -4.05 -12.23 6.16
CA ALA A 76 -3.18 -11.73 7.21
C ALA A 76 -1.96 -10.99 6.65
N LEU A 77 -1.32 -11.50 5.59
CA LEU A 77 -0.21 -10.82 4.92
C LEU A 77 -0.64 -9.48 4.32
N ALA A 78 -1.79 -9.46 3.63
CA ALA A 78 -2.33 -8.24 3.03
C ALA A 78 -2.65 -7.19 4.10
N PHE A 79 -3.29 -7.62 5.20
CA PHE A 79 -3.60 -6.75 6.33
C PHE A 79 -2.34 -6.21 7.02
N ALA A 80 -1.33 -7.06 7.25
CA ALA A 80 -0.05 -6.63 7.81
C ALA A 80 0.67 -5.63 6.89
N GLY A 81 0.68 -5.87 5.58
CA GLY A 81 1.23 -4.94 4.59
C GLY A 81 0.55 -3.56 4.64
N LEU A 82 -0.77 -3.54 4.76
CA LEU A 82 -1.54 -2.30 4.93
C LEU A 82 -1.18 -1.56 6.23
N LEU A 83 -1.07 -2.26 7.35
CA LEU A 83 -0.67 -1.64 8.63
C LEU A 83 0.73 -1.03 8.56
N VAL A 84 1.67 -1.70 7.89
CA VAL A 84 3.02 -1.17 7.68
C VAL A 84 3.00 0.08 6.81
N LEU A 85 2.17 0.11 5.75
CA LEU A 85 1.98 1.31 4.92
C LEU A 85 1.37 2.48 5.70
N LEU A 86 0.34 2.21 6.52
CA LEU A 86 -0.26 3.23 7.39
C LEU A 86 0.75 3.78 8.40
N TYR A 87 1.54 2.91 9.02
CA TYR A 87 2.60 3.32 9.93
C TYR A 87 3.65 4.18 9.22
N GLY A 88 4.15 3.74 8.06
CA GLY A 88 5.11 4.51 7.26
C GLY A 88 4.57 5.88 6.84
N THR A 89 3.28 5.95 6.49
CA THR A 89 2.60 7.20 6.16
C THR A 89 2.52 8.12 7.39
N SER A 90 2.19 7.57 8.56
CA SER A 90 2.12 8.34 9.81
C SER A 90 3.47 8.95 10.20
N GLU A 91 4.57 8.22 10.03
CA GLU A 91 5.93 8.71 10.29
C GLU A 91 6.36 9.77 9.27
N ALA A 92 5.97 9.61 7.99
CA ALA A 92 6.19 10.63 6.97
C ALA A 92 5.45 11.94 7.33
N MET A 93 4.21 11.84 7.80
CA MET A 93 3.43 13.01 8.24
C MET A 93 4.04 13.68 9.46
N ARG A 94 4.49 12.91 10.47
CA ARG A 94 5.23 13.45 11.62
C ARG A 94 6.50 14.19 11.20
N GLY A 95 7.23 13.67 10.21
CA GLY A 95 8.42 14.31 9.66
C GLY A 95 8.12 15.59 8.84
N ALA A 96 6.98 15.63 8.14
CA ALA A 96 6.59 16.76 7.30
C ALA A 96 6.05 17.95 8.11
N PHE A 97 5.28 17.68 9.17
CA PHE A 97 4.58 18.73 9.92
C PHE A 97 5.30 19.12 11.22
N GLY A 98 6.22 18.29 11.72
CA GLY A 98 6.76 18.46 13.07
C GLY A 98 5.66 18.36 14.14
N LEU A 99 6.04 18.31 15.42
CA LEU A 99 5.09 18.59 16.49
C LEU A 99 5.26 20.07 16.86
N PRO A 100 4.20 20.88 16.84
CA PRO A 100 4.26 22.23 17.39
C PRO A 100 4.53 22.08 18.89
N ASP A 101 5.76 22.38 19.31
CA ASP A 101 6.07 22.52 20.72
C ASP A 101 5.36 23.79 21.21
N SER A 102 4.63 23.68 22.32
CA SER A 102 3.73 24.73 22.79
C SER A 102 4.44 26.08 22.83
N ALA A 103 3.80 27.09 22.21
CA ALA A 103 4.30 28.42 21.91
C ALA A 103 5.10 29.06 23.06
N THR A 104 6.40 28.79 23.10
CA THR A 104 7.35 29.48 23.96
C THR A 104 8.16 30.41 23.07
N ALA A 105 8.28 31.68 23.46
CA ALA A 105 9.02 32.68 22.68
C ALA A 105 10.47 32.21 22.47
N MET A 106 10.79 31.76 21.25
CA MET A 106 12.13 31.26 20.90
C MET A 106 13.02 32.44 20.48
N THR A 107 14.21 32.51 21.06
CA THR A 107 15.28 33.41 20.59
C THR A 107 15.85 32.89 19.25
N GLY A 108 16.45 33.77 18.44
CA GLY A 108 16.96 33.43 17.10
C GLY A 108 17.98 32.28 17.08
N GLU A 109 18.88 32.21 18.06
CA GLU A 109 19.84 31.10 18.20
C GLU A 109 19.15 29.77 18.52
N ARG A 110 18.12 29.82 19.37
CA ARG A 110 17.36 28.63 19.78
C ARG A 110 16.49 28.10 18.63
N LEU A 111 15.95 29.00 17.79
CA LEU A 111 15.27 28.65 16.55
C LEU A 111 16.21 27.93 15.57
N ARG A 112 17.43 28.44 15.37
CA ARG A 112 18.43 27.81 14.49
C ARG A 112 18.82 26.40 14.98
N ALA A 113 19.04 26.25 16.28
CA ALA A 113 19.36 24.94 16.87
C ALA A 113 18.19 23.95 16.68
N TRP A 114 16.96 24.40 16.93
CA TRP A 114 15.75 23.61 16.75
C TRP A 114 15.51 23.19 15.30
N GLU A 115 15.66 24.11 14.34
CA GLU A 115 15.48 23.80 12.91
C GLU A 115 16.51 22.75 12.44
N SER A 116 17.75 22.86 12.90
CA SER A 116 18.78 21.84 12.60
C SER A 116 18.48 20.48 13.23
N ALA A 117 17.84 20.44 14.40
CA ALA A 117 17.43 19.22 15.07
C ALA A 117 16.23 18.59 14.38
N GLN A 118 15.23 19.40 14.01
CA GLN A 118 14.07 18.97 13.23
C GLN A 118 14.46 18.48 11.85
N ALA A 119 15.35 19.15 11.12
CA ALA A 119 15.81 18.69 9.82
C ALA A 119 16.44 17.29 9.91
N ARG A 120 17.28 17.04 10.94
CA ARG A 120 17.86 15.71 11.19
C ARG A 120 16.82 14.67 11.60
N ALA A 121 15.83 15.05 12.41
CA ALA A 121 14.73 14.18 12.77
C ALA A 121 13.86 13.81 11.55
N GLY A 122 13.53 14.79 10.70
CA GLY A 122 12.78 14.62 9.46
C GLY A 122 13.49 13.70 8.48
N VAL A 123 14.80 13.86 8.27
CA VAL A 123 15.58 12.93 7.43
C VAL A 123 15.53 11.49 7.95
N ARG A 124 15.62 11.29 9.27
CA ARG A 124 15.52 9.95 9.88
C ARG A 124 14.11 9.36 9.74
N ALA A 125 13.09 10.16 9.98
CA ALA A 125 11.69 9.76 9.80
C ALA A 125 11.41 9.38 8.34
N LEU A 126 11.91 10.16 7.37
CA LEU A 126 11.75 9.88 5.94
C LEU A 126 12.44 8.58 5.51
N ARG A 127 13.64 8.29 6.06
CA ARG A 127 14.32 7.01 5.83
C ARG A 127 13.51 5.83 6.37
N LYS A 128 12.97 5.95 7.58
CA LYS A 128 12.10 4.92 8.18
C LYS A 128 10.80 4.74 7.39
N ALA A 129 10.17 5.84 6.98
CA ALA A 129 8.96 5.82 6.16
C ALA A 129 9.22 5.14 4.81
N ARG A 130 10.34 5.46 4.14
CA ARG A 130 10.73 4.81 2.88
C ARG A 130 10.95 3.31 3.06
N ALA A 131 11.67 2.90 4.11
CA ALA A 131 11.89 1.49 4.42
C ALA A 131 10.55 0.77 4.71
N GLY A 132 9.68 1.37 5.53
CA GLY A 132 8.36 0.85 5.82
C GLY A 132 7.49 0.72 4.57
N CYS A 133 7.49 1.73 3.70
CA CYS A 133 6.72 1.70 2.46
C CYS A 133 7.19 0.57 1.52
N LEU A 134 8.50 0.41 1.37
CA LEU A 134 9.08 -0.70 0.61
C LEU A 134 8.71 -2.07 1.22
N CYS A 135 8.82 -2.23 2.54
CA CYS A 135 8.42 -3.46 3.22
C CYS A 135 6.92 -3.76 3.05
N GLY A 136 6.06 -2.75 3.16
CA GLY A 136 4.62 -2.90 2.98
C GLY A 136 4.24 -3.30 1.56
N ILE A 137 4.84 -2.66 0.55
CA ILE A 137 4.67 -3.04 -0.87
C ILE A 137 5.14 -4.48 -1.10
N LEU A 138 6.30 -4.85 -0.56
CA LEU A 138 6.86 -6.20 -0.72
C LEU A 138 5.97 -7.26 -0.08
N LEU A 139 5.39 -6.98 1.09
CA LEU A 139 4.38 -7.84 1.73
C LEU A 139 3.13 -8.02 0.87
N LEU A 140 2.62 -6.94 0.27
CA LEU A 140 1.46 -7.02 -0.63
C LEU A 140 1.76 -7.87 -1.88
N ILE A 141 2.95 -7.71 -2.47
CA ILE A 141 3.40 -8.52 -3.60
C ILE A 141 3.47 -10.00 -3.20
N VAL A 142 4.08 -10.31 -2.06
CA VAL A 142 4.16 -11.69 -1.55
C VAL A 142 2.77 -12.26 -1.31
N ALA A 143 1.84 -11.48 -0.76
CA ALA A 143 0.46 -11.92 -0.56
C ALA A 143 -0.23 -12.24 -1.89
N ALA A 144 -0.07 -11.38 -2.90
CA ALA A 144 -0.64 -11.58 -4.23
C ALA A 144 -0.07 -12.82 -4.93
N VAL A 145 1.26 -13.00 -4.90
CA VAL A 145 1.94 -14.16 -5.47
C VAL A 145 1.51 -15.45 -4.76
N ALA A 146 1.46 -15.44 -3.43
CA ALA A 146 0.99 -16.57 -2.64
C ALA A 146 -0.48 -16.92 -2.95
N GLY A 147 -1.33 -15.91 -3.07
CA GLY A 147 -2.73 -16.09 -3.45
C GLY A 147 -2.90 -16.70 -4.83
N PHE A 148 -2.13 -16.23 -5.81
CA PHE A 148 -2.17 -16.77 -7.18
C PHE A 148 -1.65 -18.20 -7.24
N ALA A 149 -0.51 -18.49 -6.61
CA ALA A 149 0.05 -19.84 -6.56
C ALA A 149 -0.89 -20.83 -5.85
N ALA A 150 -1.53 -20.43 -4.75
CA ALA A 150 -2.49 -21.24 -4.02
C ALA A 150 -3.75 -21.52 -4.84
N ALA A 151 -4.26 -20.52 -5.58
CA ALA A 151 -5.40 -20.71 -6.48
C ALA A 151 -5.07 -21.69 -7.60
N SER A 152 -3.89 -21.59 -8.23
CA SER A 152 -3.45 -22.53 -9.26
C SER A 152 -3.30 -23.97 -8.74
N ALA A 153 -2.96 -24.15 -7.47
CA ALA A 153 -2.80 -25.46 -6.85
C ALA A 153 -4.13 -26.14 -6.45
N ALA A 154 -5.23 -25.38 -6.33
CA ALA A 154 -6.49 -25.88 -5.80
C ALA A 154 -7.26 -26.84 -6.74
N GLY A 155 -6.79 -27.04 -7.96
CA GLY A 155 -7.43 -27.89 -8.96
C GLY A 155 -8.61 -27.17 -9.60
N GLY A 156 -8.61 -27.06 -10.93
CA GLY A 156 -9.48 -26.17 -11.69
C GLY A 156 -10.98 -26.28 -11.41
N GLN A 157 -11.70 -25.24 -11.81
CA GLN A 157 -13.14 -25.08 -11.60
C GLN A 157 -13.92 -26.31 -12.06
N LEU A 158 -14.89 -26.75 -11.24
CA LEU A 158 -15.84 -27.79 -11.68
C LEU A 158 -16.64 -27.24 -12.84
N VAL A 159 -16.64 -27.98 -13.94
CA VAL A 159 -17.41 -27.67 -15.14
C VAL A 159 -18.16 -28.89 -15.61
N GLU A 160 -19.31 -28.62 -16.18
CA GLU A 160 -20.07 -29.55 -16.99
C GLU A 160 -19.79 -29.19 -18.46
N VAL A 161 -19.15 -30.11 -19.18
CA VAL A 161 -18.83 -29.99 -20.59
C VAL A 161 -19.77 -30.87 -21.39
N GLN A 162 -20.58 -30.25 -22.23
CA GLN A 162 -21.54 -30.92 -23.08
C GLN A 162 -20.95 -31.08 -24.47
N SER A 163 -20.76 -32.32 -24.90
CA SER A 163 -20.28 -32.69 -26.24
C SER A 163 -21.42 -33.28 -27.07
N SER A 164 -21.23 -33.36 -28.40
CA SER A 164 -22.13 -34.04 -29.34
C SER A 164 -22.44 -35.48 -28.97
N SER A 165 -21.54 -36.16 -28.26
CA SER A 165 -21.67 -37.58 -27.90
C SER A 165 -22.03 -37.84 -26.44
N ALA A 166 -21.65 -36.96 -25.51
CA ALA A 166 -21.85 -37.17 -24.07
C ALA A 166 -21.69 -35.88 -23.26
N THR A 167 -22.20 -35.90 -22.04
CA THR A 167 -21.97 -34.86 -21.03
C THR A 167 -20.92 -35.33 -20.03
N TYR A 168 -19.86 -34.55 -19.83
CA TYR A 168 -18.79 -34.83 -18.87
C TYR A 168 -18.83 -33.82 -17.74
N CYS A 169 -18.76 -34.30 -16.50
CA CYS A 169 -18.71 -33.45 -15.31
C CYS A 169 -17.40 -33.69 -14.57
N GLY A 170 -16.61 -32.64 -14.36
CA GLY A 170 -15.30 -32.77 -13.72
C GLY A 170 -14.57 -31.45 -13.59
N ARG A 171 -13.30 -31.51 -13.18
CA ARG A 171 -12.43 -30.34 -13.08
C ARG A 171 -11.71 -30.10 -14.39
N LEU A 172 -11.70 -28.86 -14.86
CA LEU A 172 -10.85 -28.47 -15.99
C LEU A 172 -9.38 -28.56 -15.54
N ARG A 173 -8.54 -29.27 -16.29
CA ARG A 173 -7.10 -29.39 -15.98
C ARG A 173 -6.24 -28.57 -16.92
N ASP A 174 -6.40 -28.77 -18.22
CA ASP A 174 -5.68 -28.06 -19.28
C ASP A 174 -6.56 -27.90 -20.54
N GLY A 175 -6.32 -26.81 -21.27
CA GLY A 175 -6.94 -26.56 -22.58
C GLY A 175 -5.89 -26.09 -23.58
N THR A 176 -5.83 -26.75 -24.73
CA THR A 176 -5.09 -26.26 -25.91
C THR A 176 -6.05 -25.54 -26.85
N ALA A 177 -5.54 -24.95 -27.94
CA ALA A 177 -6.39 -24.33 -28.96
C ALA A 177 -7.39 -25.29 -29.61
N GLU A 178 -7.19 -26.61 -29.47
CA GLU A 178 -7.97 -27.65 -30.15
C GLU A 178 -8.69 -28.59 -29.19
N THR A 179 -8.27 -28.70 -27.93
CA THR A 179 -8.82 -29.69 -26.99
C THR A 179 -8.94 -29.15 -25.58
N VAL A 180 -9.93 -29.64 -24.84
CA VAL A 180 -10.13 -29.39 -23.41
C VAL A 180 -10.08 -30.71 -22.66
N THR A 181 -9.26 -30.77 -21.60
CA THR A 181 -9.19 -31.94 -20.72
C THR A 181 -9.99 -31.72 -19.44
N VAL A 182 -10.94 -32.62 -19.21
CA VAL A 182 -11.78 -32.68 -18.01
C VAL A 182 -11.41 -33.91 -17.21
N VAL A 183 -11.06 -33.72 -15.95
CA VAL A 183 -10.79 -34.82 -15.02
C VAL A 183 -12.03 -35.06 -14.18
N ALA A 184 -12.69 -36.19 -14.40
CA ALA A 184 -13.86 -36.61 -13.64
C ALA A 184 -13.48 -37.01 -12.21
N ARG A 185 -14.48 -37.07 -11.32
CA ARG A 185 -14.28 -37.34 -9.87
C ARG A 185 -13.68 -38.72 -9.59
N ASN A 186 -13.95 -39.69 -10.45
CA ASN A 186 -13.38 -41.05 -10.43
C ASN A 186 -11.91 -41.10 -10.92
N GLY A 187 -11.32 -39.97 -11.32
CA GLY A 187 -9.97 -39.89 -11.86
C GLY A 187 -9.86 -40.16 -13.36
N SER A 188 -10.97 -40.42 -14.07
CA SER A 188 -10.93 -40.57 -15.53
C SER A 188 -10.67 -39.22 -16.20
N VAL A 189 -9.73 -39.21 -17.14
CA VAL A 189 -9.38 -38.03 -17.92
C VAL A 189 -10.12 -38.13 -19.26
N HIS A 190 -10.98 -37.15 -19.53
CA HIS A 190 -11.71 -37.03 -20.79
C HIS A 190 -11.17 -35.85 -21.57
N THR A 191 -10.70 -36.10 -22.78
CA THR A 191 -10.23 -35.07 -23.71
C THR A 191 -11.32 -34.82 -24.74
N VAL A 192 -11.90 -33.62 -24.75
CA VAL A 192 -12.96 -33.23 -25.68
C VAL A 192 -12.38 -32.25 -26.70
N ALA A 193 -12.57 -32.52 -28.00
CA ALA A 193 -12.17 -31.60 -29.05
C ALA A 193 -13.07 -30.36 -29.03
N LEU A 194 -12.48 -29.18 -29.25
CA LEU A 194 -13.23 -27.92 -29.26
C LEU A 194 -14.32 -27.89 -30.34
N ALA A 195 -14.11 -28.61 -31.45
CA ALA A 195 -15.08 -28.76 -32.52
C ALA A 195 -16.34 -29.55 -32.11
N ASP A 196 -16.23 -30.45 -31.14
CA ASP A 196 -17.32 -31.29 -30.65
C ASP A 196 -18.01 -30.71 -29.41
N LEU A 197 -17.63 -29.50 -29.01
CA LEU A 197 -18.03 -28.88 -27.77
C LEU A 197 -19.25 -27.98 -27.99
N ILE A 198 -20.39 -28.38 -27.42
CA ILE A 198 -21.67 -27.68 -27.56
C ILE A 198 -21.80 -26.58 -26.52
N ALA A 199 -21.45 -26.87 -25.27
CA ALA A 199 -21.53 -25.92 -24.17
C ALA A 199 -20.55 -26.27 -23.04
N ILE A 200 -20.03 -25.24 -22.37
CA ILE A 200 -19.34 -25.36 -21.08
C ILE A 200 -20.13 -24.55 -20.07
N LYS A 201 -20.53 -25.18 -18.97
CA LYS A 201 -21.21 -24.51 -17.86
C LYS A 201 -20.43 -24.72 -16.57
N PRO A 202 -20.26 -23.68 -15.73
CA PRO A 202 -19.74 -23.87 -14.38
C PRO A 202 -20.74 -24.71 -13.59
N ALA A 203 -20.25 -25.78 -12.95
CA ALA A 203 -21.06 -26.69 -12.14
C ALA A 203 -20.68 -26.53 -10.66
N SER A 204 -21.67 -26.44 -9.78
CA SER A 204 -21.44 -26.45 -8.32
C SER A 204 -21.31 -27.87 -7.76
N ALA A 205 -21.80 -28.88 -8.50
CA ALA A 205 -21.69 -30.29 -8.13
C ALA A 205 -21.64 -31.21 -9.36
N CYS A 206 -20.82 -32.26 -9.22
CA CYS A 206 -20.79 -33.53 -9.94
C CYS A 206 -20.77 -34.64 -8.84
#